data_AF-A0A7C0X7N3-F1
#
_entry.id   AF-A0A7C0X7N3-F1
#
_cell.length_a   1.000
_cell.length_b   1.000
_cell.length_c   1.000
_cell.angle_alpha   90.00
_cell.angle_beta   90.00
_cell.angle_gamma   90.00
#
_symmetry.space_group_name_H-M   'P 1'
#
loop_
_entity.id
_entity.type
_entity.pdbx_description
1 polymer ?
#
loop_
_entity_poly.entity_id
_entity_poly.type
_entity_poly.pdbx_seq_one_letter_code
_entity_poly.pdbx_strand_id
1 'polypeptide(L)' 'LKEGDTIVIVDDVLSTGGTLKAVLKSLRDMNINVKTVVIALDKGRVAEDIEKEMGIPIYSLIHVDVRDEQIIINRK' A
#
# COMPACT_ATOMS: atom_id res chain seq x y z
N LEU A 1 5.92 6.82 17.54
CA LEU A 1 6.40 5.48 17.20
C LEU A 1 7.81 5.34 17.73
N LYS A 2 8.13 4.20 18.32
CA LYS A 2 9.46 3.85 18.84
C LYS A 2 9.93 2.56 18.20
N GLU A 3 11.23 2.33 18.25
CA GLU A 3 11.85 1.08 17.83
C GLU A 3 11.12 -0.13 18.46
N GLY A 4 10.88 -1.16 17.65
CA GLY A 4 10.17 -2.37 18.04
C GLY A 4 8.64 -2.28 18.07
N ASP A 5 8.05 -1.09 17.90
CA ASP A 5 6.59 -0.97 17.74
C ASP A 5 6.13 -1.81 16.53
N THR A 6 4.99 -2.49 16.70
CA THR A 6 4.31 -3.17 15.59
C THR A 6 3.07 -2.39 15.18
N ILE A 7 2.97 -2.04 13.91
CA ILE A 7 1.89 -1.19 13.39
C ILE A 7 1.21 -1.78 12.16
N VAL A 8 0.03 -1.25 11.87
CA VAL A 8 -0.69 -1.40 10.60
C VAL A 8 -0.88 0.00 10.03
N ILE A 9 -0.64 0.14 8.73
CA ILE A 9 -0.91 1.39 8.01
C ILE A 9 -2.27 1.26 7.33
N VAL A 10 -3.10 2.31 7.43
CA VAL A 10 -4.39 2.38 6.73
C VAL A 10 -4.41 3.65 5.91
N ASP A 11 -4.84 3.55 4.65
CA ASP A 11 -4.96 4.70 3.76
C ASP A 11 -6.19 4.56 2.83
N ASP A 12 -6.62 5.67 2.22
CA ASP A 12 -7.78 5.67 1.34
C ASP A 12 -7.44 5.13 -0.06
N VAL A 13 -6.42 5.70 -0.72
CA VAL A 13 -6.12 5.46 -2.13
C VAL A 13 -4.63 5.24 -2.35
N LEU A 14 -4.29 4.11 -2.98
CA LEU A 14 -2.98 3.85 -3.52
C LEU A 14 -2.95 4.19 -5.02
N SER A 15 -2.32 5.31 -5.36
CA SER A 15 -2.10 5.73 -6.75
C SER A 15 -0.72 5.28 -7.25
N THR A 16 0.31 6.12 -7.20
CA THR A 16 1.67 5.73 -7.68
C THR A 16 2.51 5.01 -6.64
N GLY A 17 2.10 5.05 -5.37
CA GLY A 17 2.81 4.41 -4.27
C GLY A 17 4.05 5.14 -3.75
N GLY A 18 4.42 6.28 -4.33
CA GLY A 18 5.62 7.03 -3.92
C GLY A 18 5.63 7.39 -2.43
N THR A 19 4.50 7.92 -1.93
CA THR A 19 4.32 8.30 -0.52
C THR A 19 4.43 7.09 0.40
N LEU A 20 3.68 6.02 0.11
CA LEU A 20 3.72 4.79 0.91
C LEU A 20 5.13 4.19 0.95
N LYS A 21 5.83 4.14 -0.19
CA LYS A 21 7.21 3.64 -0.27
C LYS A 21 8.17 4.47 0.58
N ALA A 22 8.08 5.79 0.54
CA ALA A 22 8.91 6.66 1.38
C ALA A 22 8.65 6.41 2.86
N VAL A 23 7.37 6.34 3.25
CA VAL A 23 6.96 6.05 4.64
C VAL A 23 7.47 4.68 5.10
N LEU A 24 7.28 3.63 4.31
CA LEU A 24 7.74 2.28 4.64
C LEU A 24 9.28 2.21 4.77
N LYS A 25 10.02 2.95 3.95
CA LYS A 25 11.49 3.06 4.07
C LYS A 25 11.88 3.74 5.38
N SER A 26 11.28 4.88 5.70
CA SER A 26 11.55 5.58 6.97
C SER A 26 11.21 4.74 8.20
N LEU A 27 10.09 4.02 8.18
CA LEU A 27 9.69 3.14 9.29
C LEU A 27 10.63 1.94 9.45
N ARG A 28 11.13 1.39 8.35
CA ARG A 28 12.17 0.35 8.36
C ARG A 28 13.45 0.86 9.00
N ASP A 29 13.90 2.07 8.64
CA ASP A 29 15.11 2.69 9.21
C ASP A 29 14.96 2.98 10.71
N MET A 30 13.72 3.14 11.19
CA MET A 30 13.38 3.29 12.62
C MET A 30 13.22 1.95 13.36
N ASN A 31 13.50 0.81 12.73
CA ASN A 31 13.28 -0.53 13.29
C ASN A 31 11.83 -0.74 13.79
N ILE A 32 10.85 -0.19 13.07
CA ILE A 32 9.43 -0.41 13.32
C ILE A 32 8.94 -1.58 12.48
N ASN A 33 8.20 -2.49 13.10
CA ASN A 33 7.62 -3.64 12.43
C ASN A 33 6.27 -3.26 11.79
N VAL A 34 6.27 -2.95 10.50
CA VAL A 34 5.02 -2.77 9.75
C VAL A 34 4.45 -4.14 9.40
N LYS A 35 3.41 -4.56 10.13
CA LYS A 35 2.81 -5.89 9.96
C LYS A 35 2.10 -6.04 8.61
N THR A 36 1.38 -5.00 8.19
CA THR A 36 0.66 -4.94 6.92
C THR A 36 0.19 -3.52 6.61
N VAL A 37 -0.20 -3.28 5.37
CA VAL A 37 -0.90 -2.07 4.91
C VAL A 37 -2.29 -2.45 4.44
N VAL A 38 -3.30 -1.67 4.80
CA VAL A 38 -4.68 -1.84 4.34
C VAL A 38 -5.11 -0.58 3.60
N ILE A 39 -5.54 -0.72 2.36
CA ILE A 39 -5.95 0.39 1.51
C ILE A 39 -7.36 0.17 0.99
N ALA A 40 -8.18 1.23 0.97
CA ALA A 40 -9.53 1.10 0.47
C ALA A 40 -9.55 0.89 -1.06
N LEU A 41 -8.74 1.62 -1.81
CA LEU A 41 -8.68 1.56 -3.27
C LEU A 41 -7.23 1.47 -3.79
N ASP A 42 -6.92 0.44 -4.57
CA ASP A 42 -5.66 0.33 -5.33
C ASP A 42 -5.89 0.64 -6.80
N LYS A 43 -5.10 1.57 -7.35
CA LYS A 43 -5.17 1.95 -8.76
C LYS A 43 -4.20 1.09 -9.57
N GLY A 44 -4.73 0.24 -10.44
CA GLY A 44 -3.93 -0.69 -11.22
C GLY A 44 -3.44 -1.87 -10.38
N ARG A 45 -2.12 -2.03 -10.30
CA ARG A 45 -1.44 -3.15 -9.60
C ARG A 45 -0.39 -2.65 -8.61
N VAL A 46 -0.56 -1.44 -8.08
CA VAL A 46 0.49 -0.75 -7.34
C VAL A 46 0.73 -1.42 -5.98
N ALA A 47 -0.32 -1.96 -5.33
CA ALA A 47 -0.15 -2.73 -4.10
C ALA A 47 0.74 -3.96 -4.31
N GLU A 48 0.50 -4.73 -5.38
CA GLU A 48 1.29 -5.93 -5.69
C GLU A 48 2.76 -5.61 -5.97
N ASP A 49 3.04 -4.49 -6.64
CA ASP A 49 4.40 -4.07 -6.97
C ASP A 49 5.16 -3.63 -5.71
N ILE A 50 4.52 -2.87 -4.82
CA ILE A 50 5.13 -2.45 -3.55
C ILE A 50 5.30 -3.64 -2.61
N GLU A 51 4.35 -4.57 -2.55
CA GLU A 51 4.47 -5.78 -1.74
C GLU A 51 5.71 -6.59 -2.13
N LYS A 52 5.95 -6.77 -3.44
CA LYS A 52 7.17 -7.42 -3.96
C LYS A 52 8.44 -6.63 -3.64
N GLU A 53 8.41 -5.30 -3.79
CA GLU A 53 9.57 -4.42 -3.51
C GLU A 53 9.94 -4.43 -2.02
N MET A 54 8.93 -4.41 -1.14
CA MET A 54 9.11 -4.11 0.28
C MET A 54 9.00 -5.33 1.19
N GLY A 55 8.43 -6.45 0.72
CA GLY A 55 8.23 -7.66 1.49
C GLY A 55 7.18 -7.51 2.60
N ILE A 56 6.25 -6.55 2.47
CA ILE A 56 5.20 -6.24 3.45
C ILE A 56 3.86 -6.48 2.77
N PRO A 57 2.96 -7.29 3.35
CA PRO A 57 1.64 -7.55 2.77
C PRO A 57 0.80 -6.28 2.64
N ILE A 58 0.17 -6.07 1.49
CA ILE A 58 -0.74 -4.95 1.23
C ILE A 58 -2.11 -5.48 0.80
N TYR A 59 -3.13 -5.17 1.59
CA TYR A 59 -4.51 -5.56 1.31
C TYR A 59 -5.31 -4.38 0.77
N SER A 60 -5.92 -4.57 -0.40
CA SER A 60 -6.76 -3.56 -1.05
C SER A 60 -8.20 -4.05 -1.13
N LEU A 61 -9.16 -3.24 -0.68
CA LEU A 61 -10.59 -3.61 -0.72
C LEU A 61 -11.16 -3.55 -2.14
N ILE A 62 -10.74 -2.56 -2.91
CA ILE A 62 -11.22 -2.32 -4.28
C ILE A 62 -10.01 -2.12 -5.20
N HIS A 63 -10.04 -2.73 -6.38
CA HIS A 63 -9.03 -2.49 -7.42
C HIS A 63 -9.68 -1.72 -8.56
N VAL A 64 -9.03 -0.65 -9.02
CA VAL A 64 -9.54 0.20 -10.08
C VAL A 64 -8.52 0.34 -11.20
N ASP A 65 -8.93 0.02 -12.41
CA ASP A 65 -8.18 0.32 -13.63
C ASP A 65 -8.83 1.52 -14.35
N VAL A 66 -8.01 2.46 -14.82
CA VAL A 66 -8.46 3.51 -15.74
C VAL A 66 -7.96 3.14 -17.13
N ARG A 67 -8.88 2.89 -18.06
CA ARG A 67 -8.59 2.56 -19.46
C ARG A 67 -9.37 3.49 -20.35
N ASP A 68 -8.65 4.20 -21.22
CA ASP A 68 -9.19 5.29 -22.03
C ASP A 68 -9.91 6.33 -21.14
N GLU A 69 -11.23 6.47 -21.28
CA GLU A 69 -12.08 7.37 -20.48
C GLU A 69 -13.01 6.59 -19.53
N GLN A 70 -12.74 5.30 -19.31
CA GLN A 70 -13.56 4.42 -18.49
C GLN A 70 -12.85 3.99 -17.21
N ILE A 71 -13.64 3.88 -16.14
CA ILE A 71 -13.20 3.36 -14.84
C ILE A 71 -13.73 1.93 -14.71
N ILE A 72 -12.83 0.96 -14.60
CA ILE A 72 -13.16 -0.44 -14.34
C ILE A 72 -12.95 -0.71 -12.86
N ILE A 73 -14.02 -1.07 -12.15
CA ILE A 73 -13.97 -1.39 -10.73
C ILE A 73 -14.05 -2.90 -10.56
N ASN A 74 -12.97 -3.49 -10.05
CA ASN A 74 -12.89 -4.91 -9.74
C ASN A 74 -13.04 -5.09 -8.23
N ARG A 75 -14.09 -5.81 -7.83
CA ARG A 75 -14.31 -6.23 -6.44
C ARG A 75 -13.83 -7.68 -6.33
N LYS A 76 -12.89 -7.95 -5.41
CA LYS A 76 -12.51 -9.31 -5.02
C LYS A 76 -13.52 -9.85 -4.01
#